data_AF-A0A2K3M3P6-F1
#
_entry.id   AF-A0A2K3M3P6-F1
#
_cell.length_a   1.000
_cell.length_b   1.000
_cell.length_c   1.000
_cell.angle_alpha   90.00
_cell.angle_beta   90.00
_cell.angle_gamma   90.00
#
_symmetry.space_group_name_H-M   'P 1'
#
loop_
_entity.id
_entity.type
_entity.pdbx_description
1 polymer ?
#
loop_
_entity_poly.entity_id
_entity_poly.type
_entity_poly.pdbx_seq_one_letter_code
_entity_poly.pdbx_strand_id
1 'polypeptide(L)'
;MDATSEAMNQFDESMKKQIALLLKVVLLNKSLKEDNVPCEIDEGLYLGSVGSAANKVALKNVNVTHILTVAGKIAPAHPADFVYKVIDGKIVLL
;
A
#
# COMPACT_ATOMS: atom_id res chain seq x y z
N MET A 1 -12.62 26.25 30.63
CA MET A 1 -12.67 25.21 29.59
C MET A 1 -12.65 23.89 30.33
N ASP A 2 -13.76 23.15 30.25
CA ASP A 2 -14.10 22.07 31.18
C ASP A 2 -13.37 20.77 30.80
N ALA A 3 -12.80 20.07 31.79
CA ALA A 3 -11.96 18.89 31.61
C ALA A 3 -12.69 17.75 30.88
N THR A 4 -14.02 17.73 30.98
CA THR A 4 -14.91 16.79 30.28
C THR A 4 -14.88 16.97 28.76
N SER A 5 -14.73 18.21 28.27
CA SER A 5 -14.64 18.51 26.83
C SER A 5 -13.31 18.03 26.24
N GLU A 6 -12.22 18.17 27.00
CA GLU A 6 -10.88 17.78 26.55
C GLU A 6 -10.74 16.26 26.46
N ALA A 7 -11.26 15.54 27.46
CA ALA A 7 -11.27 14.09 27.50
C ALA A 7 -12.10 13.48 26.33
N MET A 8 -13.23 14.10 26.00
CA MET A 8 -14.11 13.65 24.92
C MET A 8 -13.46 13.86 23.54
N ASN A 9 -12.78 14.99 23.34
CA ASN A 9 -11.99 15.25 22.12
C ASN A 9 -10.83 14.25 21.97
N GLN A 10 -10.12 13.94 23.06
CA GLN A 10 -9.02 12.97 23.03
C GLN A 10 -9.51 11.56 22.68
N PHE A 11 -10.68 11.17 23.19
CA PHE A 11 -11.31 9.89 22.86
C PHE A 11 -11.70 9.82 21.37
N ASP A 12 -12.32 10.87 20.84
CA ASP A 12 -12.67 10.97 19.42
C ASP A 12 -11.46 10.88 18.49
N GLU A 13 -10.37 11.58 18.80
CA GLU A 13 -9.14 11.50 18.01
C GLU A 13 -8.49 10.11 18.06
N SER A 14 -8.53 9.45 19.22
CA SER A 14 -8.08 8.07 19.35
C SER A 14 -8.92 7.12 18.49
N MET A 15 -10.25 7.24 18.52
CA MET A 15 -11.14 6.43 17.70
C MET A 15 -10.93 6.65 16.21
N LYS A 16 -10.81 7.91 15.75
CA LYS A 16 -10.51 8.23 14.35
C LYS A 16 -9.21 7.59 13.89
N LYS A 17 -8.17 7.62 14.73
CA LYS A 17 -6.89 6.96 14.44
C LYS A 17 -7.05 5.45 14.29
N GLN A 18 -7.81 4.80 15.16
CA GLN A 18 -8.06 3.35 15.08
C GLN A 18 -8.85 2.99 13.82
N ILE A 19 -9.92 3.74 13.50
CA ILE A 19 -10.71 3.56 12.28
C ILE A 19 -9.83 3.73 11.03
N ALA A 20 -8.98 4.75 10.99
CA ALA A 20 -8.07 4.98 9.87
C ALA A 20 -7.06 3.83 9.68
N LEU A 21 -6.58 3.22 10.77
CA LEU A 21 -5.71 2.04 10.70
C LEU A 21 -6.47 0.81 10.16
N LEU A 22 -7.68 0.56 10.65
CA LEU A 22 -8.56 -0.51 10.16
C LEU A 22 -8.88 -0.35 8.66
N LEU A 23 -9.26 0.85 8.23
CA LEU A 23 -9.55 1.15 6.83
C LEU A 23 -8.33 0.90 5.93
N LYS A 24 -7.12 1.29 6.37
CA LYS A 24 -5.89 0.99 5.64
C LYS A 24 -5.71 -0.51 5.44
N VAL A 25 -5.91 -1.32 6.48
CA VAL A 25 -5.80 -2.77 6.40
C VAL A 25 -6.84 -3.35 5.43
N VAL A 26 -8.09 -2.87 5.46
CA VAL A 26 -9.15 -3.31 4.54
C VAL A 26 -8.81 -2.97 3.09
N LEU A 27 -8.37 -1.73 2.83
CA LEU A 27 -7.99 -1.28 1.48
C LEU A 27 -6.81 -2.08 0.94
N LEU A 28 -5.78 -2.32 1.75
CA LEU A 28 -4.64 -3.16 1.37
C LEU A 28 -5.07 -4.60 1.01
N ASN A 29 -5.95 -5.20 1.81
CA ASN A 29 -6.50 -6.52 1.52
C ASN A 29 -7.31 -6.55 0.22
N LYS A 30 -8.07 -5.48 -0.07
CA LYS A 30 -8.81 -5.36 -1.32
C LYS A 30 -7.87 -5.29 -2.52
N SER A 31 -6.83 -4.45 -2.47
CA SER A 31 -5.82 -4.38 -3.52
C SER A 31 -5.12 -5.72 -3.75
N LEU A 32 -4.80 -6.47 -2.69
CA LEU A 32 -4.22 -7.82 -2.79
C LEU A 32 -5.12 -8.82 -3.52
N LYS A 33 -6.45 -8.66 -3.44
CA LYS A 33 -7.42 -9.58 -4.03
C LYS A 33 -7.87 -9.19 -5.44
N GLU A 34 -8.13 -7.91 -5.66
CA GLU A 34 -8.83 -7.43 -6.86
C GLU A 34 -7.88 -6.77 -7.87
N ASP A 35 -6.72 -6.27 -7.44
CA ASP A 35 -5.75 -5.56 -8.28
C ASP A 35 -4.36 -6.20 -8.14
N ASN A 36 -4.30 -7.48 -8.50
CA ASN A 36 -3.13 -8.34 -8.29
C ASN A 36 -2.41 -8.77 -9.58
N VAL A 37 -2.78 -8.19 -10.72
CA VAL A 37 -2.12 -8.41 -12.01
C VAL A 37 -1.54 -7.09 -12.52
N PRO A 38 -0.25 -7.03 -12.87
CA PRO A 38 0.35 -5.82 -13.45
C PRO A 38 -0.20 -5.56 -14.86
N CYS A 39 -0.40 -4.29 -15.19
CA CYS A 39 -0.83 -3.83 -16.51
C CYS A 39 0.37 -3.26 -17.28
N GLU A 40 0.59 -3.72 -18.51
CA GLU A 40 1.66 -3.19 -19.36
C GLU A 40 1.26 -1.80 -19.89
N ILE A 41 2.12 -0.81 -19.69
CA ILE A 41 1.91 0.56 -20.17
C ILE A 41 2.89 0.95 -21.28
N ASP A 42 4.03 0.27 -21.34
CA ASP A 42 5.04 0.36 -22.40
C ASP A 42 5.85 -0.95 -22.41
N GLU A 43 6.65 -1.20 -23.44
CA GLU A 43 7.43 -2.43 -23.57
C GLU A 43 8.33 -2.66 -22.35
N GLY A 44 8.04 -3.72 -21.59
CA GLY A 44 8.78 -4.06 -20.36
C GLY A 44 8.50 -3.14 -19.16
N LEU A 45 7.53 -2.23 -19.26
CA LEU A 45 7.11 -1.32 -18.19
C LEU A 45 5.66 -1.60 -17.79
N TYR A 46 5.48 -1.91 -16.51
CA TYR A 46 4.19 -2.29 -15.96
C TYR A 46 3.77 -1.36 -14.82
N LEU A 47 2.48 -1.03 -14.78
CA LEU A 47 1.82 -0.34 -13.68
C LEU A 47 1.02 -1.35 -12.84
N GLY A 48 1.07 -1.22 -11.52
CA GLY A 48 0.28 -2.04 -10.62
C GLY A 48 0.26 -1.47 -9.21
N SER A 49 -0.69 -1.94 -8.39
CA SER A 49 -0.72 -1.60 -6.97
C SER A 49 0.20 -2.48 -6.12
N VAL A 50 0.14 -2.27 -4.81
CA VAL A 50 0.77 -3.15 -3.81
C VAL A 50 0.31 -4.61 -3.98
N GLY A 51 -0.92 -4.83 -4.42
CA GLY A 51 -1.45 -6.17 -4.69
C GLY A 51 -0.70 -6.88 -5.82
N SER A 52 -0.53 -6.17 -6.93
CA SER A 52 0.23 -6.65 -8.09
C SER A 52 1.70 -6.92 -7.73
N ALA A 53 2.34 -6.02 -6.97
CA ALA A 53 3.71 -6.21 -6.48
C ALA A 53 3.86 -7.43 -5.55
N ALA A 54 2.78 -7.90 -4.91
CA ALA A 54 2.78 -9.09 -4.06
C ALA A 54 2.52 -10.40 -4.82
N ASN A 55 2.04 -10.34 -6.06
CA ASN A 55 1.74 -11.52 -6.87
C ASN A 55 2.98 -11.98 -7.67
N LYS A 56 3.86 -12.73 -6.99
CA LYS A 56 5.11 -13.26 -7.59
C LYS A 56 4.88 -13.99 -8.90
N VAL A 57 3.82 -14.80 -9.02
CA VAL A 57 3.53 -15.58 -10.22
C VAL A 57 3.23 -14.66 -11.40
N ALA A 58 2.33 -13.69 -11.21
CA ALA A 58 1.98 -12.74 -12.27
C ALA A 58 3.22 -11.95 -12.73
N LEU A 59 4.05 -11.47 -11.80
CA LEU A 59 5.27 -10.73 -12.11
C LEU A 59 6.30 -11.57 -12.89
N LYS A 60 6.49 -12.85 -12.52
CA LYS A 60 7.42 -13.75 -13.24
C LYS A 60 6.91 -14.13 -14.62
N ASN A 61 5.59 -14.26 -14.80
CA ASN A 61 4.98 -14.57 -16.10
C ASN A 61 5.21 -13.46 -17.15
N VAL A 62 5.36 -12.21 -16.69
CA VAL A 62 5.71 -11.06 -17.56
C VAL A 62 7.18 -10.64 -17.41
N ASN A 63 8.02 -11.52 -16.86
CA ASN A 63 9.47 -11.32 -16.72
C ASN A 63 9.89 -10.04 -15.98
N VAL A 64 9.09 -9.55 -15.04
CA VAL A 64 9.49 -8.42 -14.18
C VAL A 64 10.69 -8.80 -13.31
N THR A 65 11.68 -7.92 -13.27
CA THR A 65 12.93 -8.09 -12.49
C THR A 65 13.14 -6.99 -11.46
N HIS A 66 12.59 -5.80 -11.71
CA HIS A 66 12.74 -4.60 -10.88
C HIS A 66 11.37 -4.04 -10.52
N ILE A 67 11.22 -3.59 -9.28
CA ILE A 67 9.97 -3.00 -8.79
C ILE A 67 10.30 -1.64 -8.17
N LEU A 68 9.68 -0.59 -8.74
CA LEU A 68 9.69 0.75 -8.18
C LEU A 68 8.40 0.93 -7.36
N THR A 69 8.52 1.18 -6.07
CA THR A 69 7.37 1.43 -5.20
C THR A 69 7.44 2.80 -4.55
N VAL A 70 6.32 3.52 -4.58
CA VAL A 70 6.12 4.79 -3.85
C VAL A 70 5.48 4.58 -2.47
N ALA A 71 5.15 3.33 -2.13
CA ALA A 71 4.55 2.95 -0.86
C ALA A 71 5.63 2.64 0.19
N GLY A 72 6.52 3.60 0.48
CA GLY A 72 7.70 3.39 1.33
C GLY A 72 7.42 2.96 2.78
N LYS A 73 6.17 3.09 3.24
CA LYS A 73 5.72 2.58 4.55
C LYS A 73 5.35 1.09 4.54
N ILE A 74 5.40 0.42 3.38
CA ILE A 74 5.05 -0.99 3.21
C ILE A 74 6.32 -1.74 2.81
N ALA A 75 6.63 -2.82 3.53
CA ALA A 75 7.78 -3.65 3.21
C ALA A 75 7.61 -4.30 1.83
N PRO A 76 8.67 -4.33 1.00
CA PRO A 76 8.66 -5.05 -0.28
C PRO A 76 8.26 -6.52 -0.14
N ALA A 77 7.43 -7.01 -1.06
CA ALA A 77 7.09 -8.43 -1.15
C ALA A 77 8.18 -9.18 -1.93
N HIS A 78 8.49 -10.42 -1.54
CA HIS A 78 9.47 -11.27 -2.23
C HIS A 78 10.83 -10.57 -2.54
N PRO A 79 11.48 -9.92 -1.56
CA PRO A 79 12.69 -9.11 -1.81
C PRO A 79 13.90 -9.93 -2.29
N ALA A 80 13.86 -11.26 -2.18
CA ALA A 80 14.88 -12.15 -2.74
C ALA A 80 14.72 -12.38 -4.26
N ASP A 81 13.54 -12.11 -4.82
CA ASP A 81 13.20 -12.42 -6.20
C ASP A 81 13.21 -11.21 -7.14
N PHE A 82 13.16 -9.99 -6.58
CA PHE A 82 13.03 -8.74 -7.31
C PHE A 82 13.91 -7.65 -6.68
N VAL A 83 14.46 -6.77 -7.53
CA VAL A 83 15.23 -5.60 -7.08
C VAL A 83 14.29 -4.44 -6.83
N TYR A 84 14.27 -3.93 -5.60
CA TYR A 84 13.39 -2.83 -5.23
C TYR A 84 14.10 -1.48 -5.20
N LYS A 85 13.43 -0.48 -5.77
CA LYS A 85 13.65 0.92 -5.43
C LYS A 85 12.44 1.42 -4.67
N VAL A 86 12.66 1.80 -3.42
CA VAL A 86 11.61 2.38 -2.57
C VAL A 86 11.76 3.89 -2.57
N ILE A 87 10.66 4.59 -2.86
CA ILE A 87 10.54 6.04 -2.76
C ILE A 87 9.48 6.34 -1.71
N ASP A 88 9.82 7.22 -0.76
CA ASP A 88 8.84 7.72 0.20
C ASP A 88 7.92 8.74 -0.49
N GLY A 89 6.71 8.29 -0.84
CA GLY A 89 5.65 9.16 -1.33
C GLY A 89 4.85 9.81 -0.19
N LYS A 90 4.40 11.05 -0.41
CA LYS A 90 3.28 11.59 0.37
C LYS A 90 2.00 10.92 -0.12
N ILE A 91 1.48 9.95 0.63
CA ILE A 91 0.11 9.49 0.43
C ILE A 91 -0.82 10.65 0.83
N VAL A 92 -1.44 11.27 -0.16
CA VAL A 92 -2.65 12.07 0.03
C VAL A 92 -3.80 11.08 -0.08
N LEU A 93 -4.44 10.74 1.05
CA LEU A 93 -5.77 10.13 0.99
C LEU A 93 -6.71 11.23 0.52
N LEU A 94 -7.15 11.14 -0.74
CA LEU A 94 -8.29 11.92 -1.24
C LEU A 94 -9.59 11.33 -0.70
#